data_AF-A0A348TPJ9-F1
#
_entry.id   AF-A0A348TPJ9-F1
#
_cell.length_a   1.000
_cell.length_b   1.000
_cell.length_c   1.000
_cell.angle_alpha   90.00
_cell.angle_beta   90.00
_cell.angle_gamma   90.00
#
_symmetry.space_group_name_H-M   'P 1'
#
loop_
_entity.id
_entity.type
_entity.pdbx_description
1 polymer ?
#
loop_
_entity_poly.entity_id
_entity_poly.type
_entity_poly.pdbx_seq_one_letter_code
_entity_poly.pdbx_strand_id
1 'polypeptide(L)'
;MAQQVTIDSKEYQVLKQENNLNGVDLIAPSTPVVSQHYNRSQVQKTGLCDCLIPLDSTFQLAMLPNDDLYSNSIALPFTFSFYGTSYDSLFINNNGNISFSQPYNTFTAYPFPDPTFNMIAPFWADVDTRSTNGGNVWYKVNAHSLIVVWDHVGYFNMMDDK
;
A
#
# COMPACT_ATOMS: atom_id res chain seq x y z
N MET A 1 10.46 -6.51 36.12
CA MET A 1 10.27 -7.24 34.86
C MET A 1 9.46 -6.32 33.96
N ALA A 2 9.92 -6.04 32.73
CA ALA A 2 9.17 -5.19 31.81
C ALA A 2 7.87 -5.90 31.39
N GLN A 3 6.79 -5.12 31.24
CA GLN A 3 5.50 -5.65 30.81
C GLN A 3 5.58 -5.97 29.32
N GLN A 4 5.21 -7.19 28.94
CA GLN A 4 5.18 -7.62 27.55
C GLN A 4 3.79 -7.41 26.96
N VAL A 5 3.71 -6.70 25.83
CA VAL A 5 2.43 -6.38 25.18
C VAL A 5 2.52 -6.69 23.69
N THR A 6 1.59 -7.50 23.19
CA THR A 6 1.52 -7.81 21.75
C THR A 6 0.97 -6.62 20.98
N ILE A 7 1.57 -6.29 19.84
CA ILE A 7 1.25 -5.07 19.06
C ILE A 7 -0.18 -5.06 18.45
N ASP A 8 -0.86 -6.20 18.41
CA ASP A 8 -2.25 -6.34 17.96
C ASP A 8 -3.28 -6.36 19.11
N SER A 9 -2.81 -6.28 20.35
CA SER A 9 -3.68 -6.34 21.53
C SER A 9 -4.46 -5.03 21.76
N LYS A 10 -5.61 -5.13 22.44
CA LYS A 10 -6.35 -3.95 22.92
C LYS A 10 -5.53 -3.10 23.88
N GLU A 11 -4.66 -3.75 24.65
CA GLU A 11 -3.77 -3.12 25.63
C GLU A 11 -2.73 -2.21 24.94
N TYR A 12 -2.15 -2.66 23.81
CA TYR A 12 -1.29 -1.81 22.99
C TYR A 12 -1.99 -0.54 22.51
N GLN A 13 -3.26 -0.64 22.09
CA GLN A 13 -4.02 0.52 21.60
C GLN A 13 -4.27 1.56 22.70
N VAL A 14 -4.52 1.11 23.93
CA VAL A 14 -4.70 1.99 25.10
C VAL A 14 -3.38 2.69 25.44
N LEU A 15 -2.27 1.95 25.55
CA LEU A 15 -0.96 2.52 25.86
C LEU A 15 -0.49 3.52 24.79
N LYS A 16 -0.81 3.26 23.52
CA LYS A 16 -0.54 4.18 22.41
C LYS A 16 -1.35 5.48 22.51
N GLN A 17 -2.64 5.40 22.85
CA GLN A 17 -3.48 6.59 23.03
C GLN A 17 -3.04 7.44 24.22
N GLU A 18 -2.55 6.80 25.28
CA GLU A 18 -2.08 7.45 26.51
C GLU A 18 -0.60 7.88 26.46
N ASN A 19 0.09 7.63 25.33
CA ASN A 19 1.52 7.88 25.14
C ASN A 19 2.41 7.22 26.22
N ASN A 20 2.02 6.03 26.69
CA ASN A 20 2.65 5.31 27.79
C ASN A 20 3.36 4.02 27.32
N LEU A 21 3.99 4.07 26.15
CA LEU A 21 4.72 2.93 25.57
C LEU A 21 6.16 2.78 26.11
N ASN A 22 6.62 3.72 26.94
CA ASN A 22 7.98 3.71 27.48
C ASN A 22 8.15 2.60 28.55
N GLY A 23 9.11 1.70 28.33
CA GLY A 23 9.40 0.58 29.25
C GLY A 23 8.51 -0.65 29.06
N VAL A 24 7.72 -0.69 27.98
CA VAL A 24 6.91 -1.83 27.57
C VAL A 24 7.67 -2.61 26.48
N ASP A 25 7.80 -3.92 26.66
CA ASP A 25 8.39 -4.81 25.66
C ASP A 25 7.31 -5.20 24.63
N LEU A 26 7.40 -4.63 23.42
CA LEU A 26 6.45 -4.90 22.35
C LEU A 26 6.77 -6.20 21.62
N ILE A 27 5.78 -7.10 21.53
CA ILE A 27 5.93 -8.41 20.89
C ILE A 27 5.11 -8.48 19.61
N ALA A 28 5.71 -8.95 18.52
CA ALA A 28 5.01 -9.20 17.27
C ALA A 28 4.02 -10.38 17.43
N PRO A 29 2.87 -10.38 16.73
CA PRO A 29 1.94 -11.51 16.80
C PRO A 29 2.62 -12.75 16.25
N SER A 30 2.49 -13.87 16.95
CA SER A 30 2.95 -15.18 16.47
C SER A 30 1.96 -15.74 15.45
N THR A 31 2.02 -15.32 14.19
CA THR A 31 1.32 -16.05 13.12
C THR A 31 2.14 -17.27 12.70
N PRO A 32 1.57 -18.48 12.63
CA PRO A 32 2.25 -19.61 12.02
C PRO A 32 2.52 -19.30 10.54
N VAL A 33 3.81 -19.30 10.15
CA VAL A 33 4.22 -19.16 8.76
C VAL A 33 3.82 -20.44 8.02
N VAL A 34 2.70 -20.39 7.30
CA VAL A 34 2.36 -21.43 6.34
C VAL A 34 3.08 -21.09 5.03
N SER A 35 4.18 -21.79 4.71
CA SER A 35 4.74 -21.73 3.36
C SER A 35 3.92 -22.63 2.44
N GLN A 36 3.12 -22.02 1.56
CA GLN A 36 2.49 -22.73 0.45
C GLN A 36 3.01 -22.11 -0.84
N HIS A 37 3.89 -22.84 -1.53
CA HIS A 37 4.26 -22.53 -2.90
C HIS A 37 3.03 -22.71 -3.81
N TYR A 38 2.73 -21.66 -4.58
CA TYR A 38 1.50 -21.48 -5.33
C TYR A 38 1.37 -22.45 -6.52
N ASN A 39 0.22 -23.12 -6.66
CA ASN A 39 -0.09 -23.98 -7.80
C ASN A 39 -1.44 -23.61 -8.42
N ARG A 40 -1.43 -23.27 -9.71
CA ARG A 40 -2.34 -22.34 -10.40
C ARG A 40 -3.72 -22.90 -10.80
N SER A 41 -4.07 -24.15 -10.48
CA SER A 41 -5.14 -24.82 -11.24
C SER A 41 -6.46 -25.14 -10.53
N GLN A 42 -6.60 -25.09 -9.21
CA GLN A 42 -7.87 -25.46 -8.54
C GLN A 42 -8.11 -24.79 -7.18
N VAL A 43 -8.27 -23.47 -7.14
CA VAL A 43 -8.64 -22.78 -5.89
C VAL A 43 -9.77 -21.77 -6.15
N GLN A 44 -10.99 -22.07 -5.70
CA GLN A 44 -11.89 -21.03 -5.22
C GLN A 44 -11.16 -20.36 -4.06
N LYS A 45 -10.82 -19.07 -4.19
CA LYS A 45 -10.13 -18.27 -3.16
C LYS A 45 -10.86 -18.48 -1.83
N THR A 46 -10.38 -19.37 -0.96
CA THR A 46 -10.89 -19.46 0.42
C THR A 46 -10.23 -18.34 1.21
N GLY A 47 -10.52 -17.10 0.83
CA GLY A 47 -10.38 -15.97 1.71
C GLY A 47 -11.30 -16.24 2.88
N LEU A 48 -10.73 -16.51 4.06
CA LEU A 48 -11.50 -16.53 5.31
C LEU A 48 -12.14 -15.16 5.61
N CYS A 49 -11.92 -14.17 4.74
CA CYS A 49 -12.72 -12.98 4.53
C CYS A 49 -12.56 -12.53 3.05
N ASP A 50 -13.60 -11.97 2.45
CA ASP A 50 -13.52 -11.06 1.29
C ASP A 50 -12.81 -9.77 1.73
N CYS A 51 -11.54 -9.89 2.13
CA CYS A 51 -10.76 -8.81 2.75
C CYS A 51 -10.18 -7.82 1.71
N LEU A 52 -10.23 -8.17 0.43
CA LEU A 52 -9.83 -7.27 -0.65
C LEU A 52 -11.07 -6.56 -1.20
N ILE A 53 -10.96 -5.26 -1.41
CA ILE A 53 -12.01 -4.48 -2.07
C ILE A 53 -12.00 -4.91 -3.55
N PRO A 54 -13.07 -5.56 -4.05
CA PRO A 54 -13.12 -5.97 -5.44
C PRO A 54 -13.16 -4.72 -6.34
N LEU A 55 -12.47 -4.81 -7.47
CA LEU A 55 -12.60 -3.78 -8.51
C LEU A 55 -14.02 -3.83 -9.08
N ASP A 56 -14.66 -2.66 -9.09
CA ASP A 56 -15.96 -2.43 -9.70
C ASP A 56 -15.87 -1.31 -10.74
N SER A 57 -16.99 -0.97 -11.38
CA SER A 57 -17.03 0.06 -12.43
C SER A 57 -16.76 1.49 -11.94
N THR A 58 -16.60 1.72 -10.64
CA THR A 58 -16.31 3.04 -10.07
C THR A 58 -14.82 3.31 -9.91
N PHE A 59 -13.98 2.29 -10.10
CA PHE A 59 -12.53 2.46 -10.18
C PHE A 59 -12.12 3.08 -11.51
N GLN A 60 -11.09 3.91 -11.45
CA GLN A 60 -10.47 4.55 -12.59
C GLN A 60 -9.04 4.07 -12.74
N LEU A 61 -8.58 3.95 -13.98
CA LEU A 61 -7.18 3.64 -14.26
C LEU A 61 -6.31 4.80 -13.78
N ALA A 62 -5.32 4.53 -12.94
CA ALA A 62 -4.45 5.56 -12.39
C ALA A 62 -3.50 6.13 -13.45
N MET A 63 -3.02 5.27 -14.36
CA MET A 63 -2.08 5.59 -15.43
C MET A 63 -2.09 4.47 -16.48
N LEU A 64 -1.69 4.78 -17.72
CA LEU A 64 -1.50 3.76 -18.75
C LEU A 64 -0.39 2.78 -18.38
N PRO A 65 -0.40 1.54 -18.91
CA PRO A 65 0.67 0.57 -18.75
C PRO A 65 2.07 1.15 -18.93
N ASN A 66 2.94 0.94 -17.93
CA ASN A 66 4.30 1.49 -17.86
C ASN A 66 5.18 0.75 -16.82
N ASP A 67 6.43 1.21 -16.68
CA ASP A 67 7.48 0.62 -15.83
C ASP A 67 7.86 1.49 -14.61
N ASP A 68 7.89 2.82 -14.75
CA ASP A 68 8.38 3.74 -13.69
C ASP A 68 7.65 5.09 -13.72
N LEU A 69 6.39 5.10 -14.14
CA LEU A 69 5.58 6.32 -14.23
C LEU A 69 4.59 6.44 -13.07
N TYR A 70 3.94 7.59 -13.08
CA TYR A 70 2.99 8.02 -12.08
C TYR A 70 1.75 8.60 -12.75
N SER A 71 0.67 8.72 -11.98
CA SER A 71 -0.59 9.34 -12.41
C SER A 71 -0.44 10.86 -12.56
N ASN A 72 -1.44 11.50 -13.18
CA ASN A 72 -1.66 12.93 -12.96
C ASN A 72 -2.00 13.20 -11.48
N SER A 73 -2.02 14.48 -11.08
CA SER A 73 -2.49 14.86 -9.75
C SER A 73 -3.97 14.49 -9.58
N ILE A 74 -4.27 13.75 -8.51
CA ILE A 74 -5.62 13.31 -8.15
C ILE A 74 -6.10 14.16 -6.99
N ALA A 75 -7.15 14.97 -7.23
CA ALA A 75 -7.76 15.80 -6.20
C ALA A 75 -8.58 14.96 -5.21
N LEU A 76 -8.47 15.29 -3.92
CA LEU A 76 -9.21 14.70 -2.82
C LEU A 76 -10.34 15.65 -2.41
N PRO A 77 -11.59 15.16 -2.27
CA PRO A 77 -12.71 15.98 -1.78
C PRO A 77 -12.67 16.19 -0.26
N PHE A 78 -11.56 15.81 0.38
CA PHE A 78 -11.31 15.92 1.81
C PHE A 78 -9.85 16.31 2.05
N THR A 79 -9.58 16.92 3.19
CA THR A 79 -8.21 17.22 3.62
C THR A 79 -7.58 15.98 4.24
N PHE A 80 -6.42 15.58 3.74
CA PHE A 80 -5.61 14.50 4.31
C PHE A 80 -4.40 15.08 5.04
N SER A 81 -4.26 14.78 6.33
CA SER A 81 -3.11 15.25 7.13
C SER A 81 -2.05 14.17 7.22
N PHE A 82 -0.83 14.48 6.79
CA PHE A 82 0.31 13.57 6.85
C PHE A 82 1.58 14.34 7.24
N TYR A 83 2.28 13.85 8.27
CA TYR A 83 3.40 14.55 8.93
C TYR A 83 3.10 16.02 9.28
N GLY A 84 1.90 16.29 9.78
CA GLY A 84 1.48 17.65 10.18
C GLY A 84 1.22 18.60 9.01
N THR A 85 1.34 18.14 7.76
CA THR A 85 1.01 18.90 6.55
C THR A 85 -0.34 18.44 6.02
N SER A 86 -1.18 19.40 5.62
CA SER A 86 -2.47 19.13 4.99
C SER A 86 -2.35 19.07 3.48
N TYR A 87 -2.92 18.05 2.87
CA TYR A 87 -2.96 17.81 1.44
C TYR A 87 -4.39 17.68 0.95
N ASP A 88 -4.63 18.18 -0.26
CA ASP A 88 -5.91 18.09 -0.99
C ASP A 88 -5.75 17.31 -2.31
N SER A 89 -4.56 16.77 -2.56
CA SER A 89 -4.24 16.03 -3.77
C SER A 89 -3.02 15.14 -3.56
N LEU A 90 -2.86 14.13 -4.43
CA LEU A 90 -1.72 13.21 -4.42
C LEU A 90 -1.43 12.66 -5.82
N PHE A 91 -0.32 11.95 -5.94
CA PHE A 91 0.07 11.20 -7.12
C PHE A 91 0.24 9.72 -6.76
N ILE A 92 -0.23 8.83 -7.62
CA ILE A 92 -0.02 7.39 -7.51
C ILE A 92 1.17 7.03 -8.39
N ASN A 93 2.10 6.24 -7.85
CA ASN A 93 3.22 5.69 -8.60
C ASN A 93 2.98 4.19 -8.82
N ASN A 94 3.31 3.69 -10.02
CA ASN A 94 3.10 2.29 -10.37
C ASN A 94 3.90 1.33 -9.46
N ASN A 95 5.05 1.75 -8.96
CA ASN A 95 5.93 1.03 -8.05
C ASN A 95 5.39 0.96 -6.61
N GLY A 96 4.08 0.94 -6.39
CA GLY A 96 3.51 0.60 -5.07
C GLY A 96 3.55 1.70 -4.01
N ASN A 97 3.65 2.97 -4.41
CA ASN A 97 3.62 4.11 -3.49
C ASN A 97 2.71 5.25 -3.97
N ILE A 98 2.31 6.09 -3.02
CA ILE A 98 1.68 7.39 -3.29
C ILE A 98 2.54 8.51 -2.71
N SER A 99 2.42 9.67 -3.31
CA SER A 99 3.22 10.85 -2.99
C SER A 99 2.39 12.12 -2.97
N PHE A 100 2.89 13.13 -2.25
CA PHE A 100 2.21 14.40 -2.09
C PHE A 100 3.04 15.56 -2.66
N SER A 101 2.36 16.63 -3.07
CA SER A 101 2.93 17.86 -3.70
C SER A 101 3.56 17.67 -5.08
N GLN A 102 4.33 16.61 -5.29
CA GLN A 102 4.97 16.26 -6.56
C GLN A 102 5.04 14.74 -6.71
N PRO A 103 5.08 14.21 -7.95
CA PRO A 103 5.23 12.78 -8.18
C PRO A 103 6.63 12.30 -7.78
N TYR A 104 6.70 11.09 -7.24
CA TYR A 104 7.97 10.39 -7.04
C TYR A 104 8.42 9.77 -8.37
N ASN A 105 9.62 10.14 -8.86
CA ASN A 105 10.11 9.80 -10.19
C ASN A 105 11.46 9.05 -10.18
N THR A 106 11.91 8.58 -9.02
CA THR A 106 13.12 7.74 -8.93
C THR A 106 12.77 6.26 -8.99
N PHE A 107 13.54 5.54 -9.79
CA PHE A 107 13.53 4.08 -9.91
C PHE A 107 14.39 3.40 -8.84
N THR A 108 15.27 4.15 -8.17
CA THR A 108 16.05 3.63 -7.03
C THR A 108 15.28 3.84 -5.74
N ALA A 109 15.04 2.76 -4.99
CA ALA A 109 14.42 2.83 -3.67
C ALA A 109 15.38 3.42 -2.62
N TYR A 110 14.84 4.27 -1.75
CA TYR A 110 15.52 4.79 -0.57
C TYR A 110 14.97 4.11 0.70
N PRO A 111 15.82 3.81 1.71
CA PRO A 111 15.35 3.20 2.94
C PRO A 111 14.44 4.15 3.72
N PHE A 112 13.42 3.58 4.37
CA PHE A 112 12.58 4.36 5.28
C PHE A 112 13.23 4.55 6.66
N PRO A 113 12.98 5.70 7.33
CA PRO A 113 12.24 6.85 6.81
C PRO A 113 13.06 7.65 5.78
N ASP A 114 12.45 8.00 4.65
CA ASP A 114 13.07 8.86 3.63
C ASP A 114 12.86 10.33 4.02
N PRO A 115 13.91 11.08 4.41
CA PRO A 115 13.76 12.48 4.82
C PRO A 115 13.56 13.43 3.64
N THR A 116 13.73 12.96 2.40
CA THR A 116 13.68 13.78 1.20
C THR A 116 12.28 13.83 0.58
N PHE A 117 11.39 12.92 1.01
CA PHE A 117 10.13 12.74 0.31
C PHE A 117 8.98 12.23 1.21
N ASN A 118 7.83 12.89 1.11
CA ASN A 118 6.62 12.48 1.81
C ASN A 118 5.85 11.47 0.97
N MET A 119 5.90 10.19 1.36
CA MET A 119 5.21 9.11 0.67
C MET A 119 4.55 8.11 1.63
N ILE A 120 3.57 7.39 1.10
CA ILE A 120 3.00 6.20 1.72
C ILE A 120 3.21 5.04 0.75
N ALA A 121 3.91 4.00 1.17
CA ALA A 121 4.40 2.94 0.28
C ALA A 121 4.06 1.54 0.80
N PRO A 122 2.81 1.08 0.64
CA PRO A 122 2.36 -0.20 1.20
C PRO A 122 2.89 -1.43 0.45
N PHE A 123 3.33 -1.27 -0.81
CA PHE A 123 3.77 -2.37 -1.67
C PHE A 123 5.20 -2.19 -2.21
N TRP A 124 5.75 -0.97 -2.17
CA TRP A 124 6.96 -0.51 -2.86
C TRP A 124 7.84 -1.57 -3.55
N ALA A 125 7.76 -1.64 -4.86
CA ALA A 125 8.41 -2.66 -5.67
C ALA A 125 8.72 -2.13 -7.07
N ASP A 126 9.71 -2.72 -7.74
CA ASP A 126 9.94 -2.53 -9.17
C ASP A 126 8.82 -3.22 -9.97
N VAL A 127 7.88 -2.43 -10.49
CA VAL A 127 6.59 -2.88 -11.05
C VAL A 127 6.50 -2.55 -12.53
N ASP A 128 6.26 -3.57 -13.35
CA ASP A 128 6.01 -3.40 -14.78
C ASP A 128 4.56 -3.79 -15.11
N THR A 129 3.78 -2.85 -15.62
CA THR A 129 2.38 -3.07 -16.03
C THR A 129 2.21 -3.25 -17.54
N ARG A 130 3.31 -3.33 -18.30
CA ARG A 130 3.28 -3.49 -19.77
C ARG A 130 3.03 -4.93 -20.21
N SER A 131 3.19 -5.91 -19.33
CA SER A 131 2.96 -7.32 -19.64
C SER A 131 1.53 -7.55 -20.13
N THR A 132 1.35 -8.35 -21.18
CA THR A 132 0.02 -8.67 -21.73
C THR A 132 -0.86 -9.47 -20.75
N ASN A 133 -0.23 -10.18 -19.83
CA ASN A 133 -0.90 -10.93 -18.77
C ASN A 133 -0.86 -10.21 -17.41
N GLY A 134 -0.13 -9.09 -17.34
CA GLY A 134 -0.04 -8.26 -16.15
C GLY A 134 -1.29 -7.42 -15.96
N GLY A 135 -1.53 -7.04 -14.72
CA GLY A 135 -2.60 -6.14 -14.34
C GLY A 135 -2.16 -4.68 -14.29
N ASN A 136 -2.97 -3.87 -13.63
CA ASN A 136 -2.88 -2.41 -13.69
C ASN A 136 -3.08 -1.77 -12.32
N VAL A 137 -2.81 -0.48 -12.24
CA VAL A 137 -3.04 0.32 -11.03
C VAL A 137 -4.34 1.08 -11.16
N TRP A 138 -5.23 0.88 -10.20
CA TRP A 138 -6.57 1.44 -10.15
C TRP A 138 -6.77 2.28 -8.90
N TYR A 139 -7.67 3.26 -8.99
CA TYR A 139 -8.04 4.06 -7.84
C TYR A 139 -9.51 4.44 -7.82
N LYS A 140 -10.03 4.70 -6.63
CA LYS A 140 -11.40 5.17 -6.39
C LYS A 140 -11.39 6.26 -5.31
N VAL A 141 -11.90 7.43 -5.66
CA VAL A 141 -12.07 8.56 -4.73
C VAL A 141 -13.50 8.54 -4.18
N ASN A 142 -13.61 8.53 -2.85
CA ASN A 142 -14.86 8.69 -2.12
C ASN A 142 -14.84 10.02 -1.37
N ALA A 143 -15.96 10.38 -0.73
CA ALA A 143 -16.07 11.62 0.05
C ALA A 143 -15.02 11.77 1.17
N HIS A 144 -14.54 10.66 1.73
CA HIS A 144 -13.61 10.66 2.88
C HIS A 144 -12.48 9.63 2.76
N SER A 145 -12.29 9.02 1.59
CA SER A 145 -11.23 8.04 1.39
C SER A 145 -10.78 7.99 -0.06
N LEU A 146 -9.51 7.62 -0.25
CA LEU A 146 -8.98 7.15 -1.51
C LEU A 146 -8.65 5.66 -1.34
N ILE A 147 -9.05 4.84 -2.31
CA ILE A 147 -8.64 3.45 -2.41
C ILE A 147 -7.71 3.35 -3.63
N VAL A 148 -6.54 2.73 -3.45
CA VAL A 148 -5.59 2.44 -4.53
C VAL A 148 -5.34 0.94 -4.54
N VAL A 149 -5.36 0.33 -5.73
CA VAL A 149 -5.18 -1.10 -5.93
C VAL A 149 -4.15 -1.31 -7.02
N TRP A 150 -3.03 -1.94 -6.68
CA TRP A 150 -2.10 -2.53 -7.63
C TRP A 150 -2.57 -3.96 -7.89
N ASP A 151 -3.47 -4.15 -8.86
CA ASP A 151 -4.14 -5.42 -9.10
C ASP A 151 -3.33 -6.27 -10.08
N HIS A 152 -2.84 -7.43 -9.64
CA HIS A 152 -2.08 -8.40 -10.44
C HIS A 152 -0.92 -7.79 -11.26
N VAL A 153 -0.26 -6.77 -10.73
CA VAL A 153 0.81 -6.07 -11.45
C VAL A 153 2.03 -6.98 -11.64
N GLY A 154 2.82 -6.71 -12.69
CA GLY A 154 4.05 -7.43 -12.97
C GLY A 154 5.27 -6.90 -12.23
N TYR A 155 6.44 -7.47 -12.53
CA TYR A 155 7.73 -6.88 -12.21
C TYR A 155 8.56 -6.65 -13.47
N PHE A 156 9.64 -5.89 -13.32
CA PHE A 156 10.54 -5.46 -14.39
C PHE A 156 10.76 -6.52 -15.49
N ASN A 157 10.78 -6.01 -16.72
CA ASN A 157 10.91 -6.77 -17.96
C ASN A 157 9.67 -7.63 -18.30
N MET A 158 8.48 -7.05 -18.09
CA MET A 158 7.18 -7.57 -18.51
C MET A 158 6.80 -8.94 -17.92
N MET A 159 7.23 -9.22 -16.69
CA MET A 159 6.82 -10.42 -15.93
C MET A 159 5.43 -10.22 -15.30
N ASP A 160 4.73 -11.28 -14.86
CA ASP A 160 3.28 -11.22 -14.56
C ASP A 160 2.84 -11.80 -13.19
N ASP A 161 3.78 -12.08 -12.28
CA ASP A 161 3.55 -12.84 -11.04
C ASP A 161 3.90 -12.09 -9.75
N LYS A 162 3.59 -10.79 -9.65
CA LYS A 162 3.73 -10.00 -8.41
C LYS A 162 2.45 -9.82 -7.61
#